data_AF-A0AA90SS15-F1
#
_entry.id   AF-A0AA90SS15-F1
#
_cell.length_a   1.000
_cell.length_b   1.000
_cell.length_c   1.000
_cell.angle_alpha   90.00
_cell.angle_beta   90.00
_cell.angle_gamma   90.00
#
_symmetry.space_group_name_H-M   'P 1'
#
loop_
_entity.id
_entity.type
_entity.pdbx_description
1 polymer ?
#
loop_
_entity_poly.entity_id
_entity_poly.type
_entity_poly.pdbx_seq_one_letter_code
_entity_poly.pdbx_strand_id
1 'polypeptide(L)'
;MTQPKDVQPIRDQLQLEDMKWALKRHCSERDYILFVVGCETGLRVGDLLKLTTKQILDLKGKQNKILRVKEGKTQKIRDMYIANCFQEVFEYAKNVQSPYLFPSRKGERPITPTQAYRQLNKAAEFAGVEHVGNHTLRKTFGYWFYKATKDIAMLQRILHHSHPSVTLRYIGITEEETNNVLKTFSVFHSS
;
A
#
# COMPACT_ATOMS: atom_id res chain seq x y z
N MET A 1 -9.04 22.99 14.14
CA MET A 1 -8.10 21.85 14.32
C MET A 1 -8.86 20.58 13.96
N THR A 2 -8.54 19.94 12.85
CA THR A 2 -9.18 18.69 12.42
C THR A 2 -8.68 17.56 13.30
N GLN A 3 -9.60 16.86 13.99
CA GLN A 3 -9.35 15.59 14.67
C GLN A 3 -8.52 14.68 13.74
N PRO A 4 -7.51 13.93 14.25
CA PRO A 4 -6.85 12.93 13.43
C PRO A 4 -7.90 11.90 13.03
N LYS A 5 -8.32 11.89 11.76
CA LYS A 5 -9.14 10.80 11.20
C LYS A 5 -8.43 9.50 11.53
N ASP A 6 -9.12 8.59 12.23
CA ASP A 6 -8.61 7.25 12.48
C ASP A 6 -8.52 6.50 11.16
N VAL A 7 -7.34 6.52 10.52
CA VAL A 7 -7.14 5.96 9.17
C VAL A 7 -7.14 4.44 9.24
N GLN A 8 -7.96 3.76 8.45
CA GLN A 8 -8.10 2.29 8.48
C GLN A 8 -7.47 1.61 7.26
N PRO A 9 -7.07 0.32 7.35
CA PRO A 9 -6.80 -0.52 6.19
C PRO A 9 -8.11 -0.89 5.47
N ILE A 10 -8.00 -1.23 4.19
CA ILE A 10 -9.06 -1.89 3.44
C ILE A 10 -8.93 -3.39 3.69
N ARG A 11 -9.92 -3.98 4.36
CA ARG A 11 -9.88 -5.38 4.83
C ARG A 11 -10.69 -6.33 3.96
N ASP A 12 -11.54 -5.80 3.09
CA ASP A 12 -12.41 -6.57 2.23
C ASP A 12 -11.87 -6.59 0.79
N GLN A 13 -11.92 -7.78 0.17
CA GLN A 13 -11.36 -7.99 -1.16
C GLN A 13 -12.21 -7.30 -2.23
N LEU A 14 -13.54 -7.27 -2.07
CA LEU A 14 -14.44 -6.60 -3.00
C LEU A 14 -14.19 -5.08 -2.97
N GLN A 15 -14.03 -4.49 -1.79
CA GLN A 15 -13.64 -3.09 -1.64
C GLN A 15 -12.30 -2.75 -2.31
N LEU A 16 -11.32 -3.65 -2.33
CA LEU A 16 -10.07 -3.44 -3.07
C LEU A 16 -10.32 -3.37 -4.58
N GLU A 17 -11.15 -4.26 -5.12
CA GLU A 17 -11.50 -4.27 -6.54
C GLU A 17 -12.37 -3.07 -6.91
N ASP A 18 -13.30 -2.67 -6.05
CA ASP A 18 -14.13 -1.47 -6.24
C ASP A 18 -13.28 -0.19 -6.21
N MET A 19 -12.27 -0.12 -5.33
CA MET A 19 -11.29 0.98 -5.34
C MET A 19 -10.51 1.03 -6.65
N LYS A 20 -10.03 -0.13 -7.15
CA LYS A 20 -9.33 -0.21 -8.44
C LYS A 20 -10.24 0.29 -9.58
N TRP A 21 -11.49 -0.16 -9.61
CA TRP A 21 -12.47 0.25 -10.59
C TRP A 21 -12.75 1.76 -10.52
N ALA A 22 -13.03 2.29 -9.33
CA ALA A 22 -13.36 3.70 -9.11
C ALA A 22 -12.18 4.63 -9.48
N LEU A 23 -10.94 4.24 -9.16
CA LEU A 23 -9.75 5.00 -9.54
C LEU A 23 -9.58 5.07 -11.06
N LYS A 24 -9.77 3.96 -11.77
CA LYS A 24 -9.73 3.95 -13.25
C LYS A 24 -10.86 4.78 -13.85
N ARG A 25 -12.08 4.66 -13.30
CA ARG A 25 -13.29 5.25 -13.89
C ARG A 25 -13.46 6.75 -13.61
N HIS A 26 -13.07 7.20 -12.41
CA HIS A 26 -13.40 8.54 -11.90
C HIS A 26 -12.18 9.39 -11.52
N CYS A 27 -10.97 8.81 -11.54
CA CYS A 27 -9.73 9.52 -11.23
C CYS A 27 -8.78 9.52 -12.44
N SER A 28 -7.70 8.76 -12.37
CA SER A 28 -6.71 8.65 -13.44
C SER A 28 -5.92 7.35 -13.33
N GLU A 29 -5.32 6.91 -14.42
CA GLU A 29 -4.42 5.75 -14.42
C GLU A 29 -3.26 5.90 -13.43
N ARG A 30 -2.70 7.12 -13.28
CA ARG A 30 -1.70 7.42 -12.25
C ARG A 30 -2.18 7.06 -10.85
N ASP A 31 -3.41 7.44 -10.51
CA ASP A 31 -3.95 7.25 -9.17
C ASP A 31 -4.29 5.77 -8.93
N TYR A 32 -4.74 5.04 -9.97
CA TYR A 32 -4.87 3.58 -9.95
C TYR A 32 -3.54 2.89 -9.67
N ILE A 33 -2.48 3.22 -10.43
CA ILE A 33 -1.16 2.61 -10.24
C ILE A 33 -0.56 2.97 -8.88
N LEU A 34 -0.80 4.19 -8.39
CA LEU A 34 -0.39 4.60 -7.05
C LEU A 34 -1.03 3.72 -5.98
N PHE A 35 -2.33 3.43 -6.10
CA PHE A 35 -3.05 2.55 -5.19
C PHE A 35 -2.47 1.13 -5.21
N VAL A 36 -2.32 0.54 -6.40
CA VAL A 36 -1.74 -0.80 -6.59
C VAL A 36 -0.36 -0.88 -5.95
N VAL A 37 0.58 -0.01 -6.34
CA VAL A 37 1.95 -0.05 -5.84
C VAL A 37 1.98 0.20 -4.34
N GLY A 38 1.14 1.11 -3.82
CA GLY A 38 1.04 1.35 -2.39
C GLY A 38 0.58 0.13 -1.59
N CYS A 39 -0.42 -0.61 -2.09
CA CYS A 39 -0.94 -1.82 -1.46
C CYS A 39 -0.01 -3.03 -1.59
N GLU A 40 0.76 -3.14 -2.67
CA GLU A 40 1.73 -4.23 -2.88
C GLU A 40 3.05 -4.01 -2.14
N THR A 41 3.48 -2.75 -2.00
CA THR A 41 4.78 -2.43 -1.40
C THR A 41 4.69 -2.03 0.06
N GLY A 42 3.56 -1.49 0.51
CA GLY A 42 3.43 -0.92 1.84
C GLY A 42 4.32 0.29 2.10
N LEU A 43 4.81 1.02 1.07
CA LEU A 43 5.59 2.24 1.27
C LEU A 43 4.77 3.34 1.98
N ARG A 44 5.45 4.24 2.69
CA ARG A 44 4.82 5.50 3.12
C ARG A 44 4.51 6.33 1.88
N VAL A 45 3.40 7.05 1.85
CA VAL A 45 2.99 7.85 0.68
C VAL A 45 4.09 8.80 0.19
N GLY A 46 4.86 9.41 1.11
CA GLY A 46 5.96 10.30 0.74
C GLY A 46 7.14 9.60 0.06
N ASP A 47 7.38 8.32 0.34
CA ASP A 47 8.42 7.51 -0.33
C ASP A 47 7.88 6.93 -1.65
N LEU A 48 6.61 6.51 -1.65
CA LEU A 48 5.89 6.04 -2.84
C LEU A 48 5.88 7.10 -3.96
N LEU A 49 5.62 8.36 -3.60
CA LEU A 49 5.58 9.47 -4.55
C LEU A 49 6.96 9.84 -5.13
N LYS A 50 8.06 9.35 -4.53
CA LYS A 50 9.42 9.58 -5.02
C LYS A 50 9.89 8.49 -5.99
N LEU A 51 9.09 7.45 -6.22
CA LEU A 51 9.42 6.44 -7.22
C LEU A 51 9.59 7.09 -8.59
N THR A 52 10.61 6.66 -9.32
CA THR A 52 10.94 7.19 -10.64
C THR A 52 10.48 6.23 -11.73
N THR A 53 10.13 6.79 -12.89
CA THR A 53 9.78 6.01 -14.08
C THR A 53 10.94 5.10 -14.49
N LYS A 54 12.16 5.64 -14.45
CA LYS A 54 13.39 4.87 -14.75
C LYS A 54 13.55 3.64 -13.85
N GLN A 55 13.31 3.76 -12.54
CA GLN A 55 13.40 2.61 -11.63
C GLN A 55 12.47 1.46 -12.04
N ILE A 56 11.32 1.73 -12.63
CA ILE A 56 10.40 0.70 -13.12
C ILE A 56 10.89 0.12 -14.46
N LEU A 57 11.24 0.99 -15.41
CA LEU A 57 11.69 0.58 -16.74
C LEU A 57 12.97 -0.29 -16.67
N ASP A 58 13.89 0.03 -15.75
CA ASP A 58 15.13 -0.71 -15.50
C ASP A 58 14.88 -2.13 -14.92
N LEU A 59 13.64 -2.49 -14.57
CA LEU A 59 13.28 -3.85 -14.14
C LEU A 59 12.83 -4.75 -15.29
N LYS A 60 12.71 -4.22 -16.51
CA LYS A 60 12.45 -5.05 -17.71
C LYS A 60 13.54 -6.12 -17.82
N GLY A 61 13.13 -7.37 -18.08
CA GLY A 61 14.04 -8.51 -18.18
C GLY A 61 14.62 -9.05 -16.85
N LYS A 62 14.48 -8.35 -15.71
CA LYS A 62 14.92 -8.89 -14.40
C LYS A 62 13.94 -9.94 -13.89
N GLN A 63 14.40 -11.08 -13.36
CA GLN A 63 13.51 -12.16 -12.90
C GLN A 63 12.62 -11.73 -11.71
N ASN A 64 13.23 -11.21 -10.65
CA ASN A 64 12.52 -10.96 -9.39
C ASN A 64 11.86 -9.58 -9.26
N LYS A 65 12.00 -8.71 -10.28
CA LYS A 65 11.45 -7.33 -10.30
C LYS A 65 11.66 -6.58 -8.99
N ILE A 66 12.90 -6.61 -8.46
CA ILE A 66 13.22 -6.01 -7.16
C ILE A 66 13.36 -4.50 -7.31
N LEU A 67 12.42 -3.76 -6.72
CA LEU A 67 12.44 -2.31 -6.60
C LEU A 67 13.15 -1.91 -5.30
N ARG A 68 14.29 -1.24 -5.43
CA ARG A 68 15.10 -0.75 -4.32
C ARG A 68 14.79 0.72 -4.01
N VAL A 69 14.42 1.02 -2.77
CA VAL A 69 14.09 2.38 -2.30
C VAL A 69 14.85 2.71 -1.03
N LYS A 70 15.39 3.93 -0.96
CA LYS A 70 15.89 4.52 0.28
C LYS A 70 14.77 5.30 0.95
N GLU A 71 14.25 4.80 2.07
CA GLU A 71 13.15 5.43 2.81
C GLU A 71 13.59 6.77 3.41
N GLY A 72 12.79 7.83 3.23
CA GLY A 72 13.15 9.18 3.67
C GLY A 72 13.23 9.32 5.20
N LYS A 73 12.32 8.68 5.95
CA LYS A 73 12.28 8.83 7.42
C LYS A 73 13.34 8.00 8.15
N THR A 74 13.55 6.77 7.70
CA THR A 74 14.46 5.82 8.37
C THR A 74 15.86 5.85 7.78
N GLN A 75 16.02 6.43 6.57
CA GLN A 75 17.24 6.39 5.76
C GLN A 75 17.70 4.97 5.40
N LYS A 76 16.88 3.95 5.66
CA LYS A 76 17.15 2.55 5.35
C LYS A 76 16.83 2.24 3.89
N ILE A 77 17.61 1.34 3.31
CA ILE A 77 17.34 0.76 2.01
C ILE A 77 16.38 -0.41 2.20
N ARG A 78 15.32 -0.45 1.40
CA ARG A 78 14.36 -1.54 1.35
C ARG A 78 14.23 -2.06 -0.08
N ASP A 79 14.33 -3.37 -0.20
CA ASP A 79 14.07 -4.11 -1.43
C ASP A 79 12.61 -4.61 -1.40
N MET A 80 11.88 -4.38 -2.49
CA MET A 80 10.47 -4.75 -2.62
C MET A 80 10.29 -5.55 -3.89
N TYR A 81 9.61 -6.68 -3.78
CA TYR A 81 9.28 -7.52 -4.92
C TYR A 81 7.96 -7.03 -5.48
N ILE A 82 7.96 -6.54 -6.71
CA ILE A 82 6.75 -6.02 -7.37
C ILE A 82 6.32 -6.88 -8.56
N ALA A 83 6.76 -8.14 -8.62
CA ALA A 83 6.47 -9.03 -9.74
C ALA A 83 4.95 -9.18 -10.01
N ASN A 84 4.14 -9.23 -8.95
CA ASN A 84 2.68 -9.38 -9.03
C ASN A 84 1.98 -8.23 -9.75
N CYS A 85 2.47 -7.00 -9.60
CA CYS A 85 1.90 -5.81 -10.25
C CYS A 85 2.80 -5.25 -11.35
N PHE A 86 3.94 -5.89 -11.65
CA PHE A 86 4.96 -5.30 -12.51
C PHE A 86 4.42 -4.99 -13.91
N GLN A 87 3.61 -5.88 -14.48
CA GLN A 87 3.15 -5.73 -15.86
C GLN A 87 2.32 -4.45 -16.05
N GLU A 88 1.34 -4.20 -15.19
CA GLU A 88 0.51 -2.98 -15.26
C GLU A 88 1.29 -1.72 -14.91
N VAL A 89 2.19 -1.79 -13.92
CA VAL A 89 3.05 -0.66 -13.53
C VAL A 89 4.02 -0.31 -14.65
N PHE A 90 4.55 -1.32 -15.35
CA PHE A 90 5.47 -1.15 -16.48
C PHE A 90 4.78 -0.57 -17.71
N GLU A 91 3.59 -1.05 -18.07
CA GLU A 91 2.84 -0.49 -19.20
C GLU A 91 2.43 0.96 -18.95
N TYR A 92 2.04 1.30 -17.72
CA TYR A 92 1.84 2.70 -17.33
C TYR A 92 3.14 3.50 -17.47
N ALA A 93 4.24 3.03 -16.86
CA ALA A 93 5.52 3.75 -16.84
C ALA A 93 6.07 4.06 -18.24
N LYS A 94 5.82 3.20 -19.24
CA LYS A 94 6.21 3.45 -20.64
C LYS A 94 5.58 4.71 -21.23
N ASN A 95 4.38 5.07 -20.79
CA ASN A 95 3.62 6.20 -21.31
C ASN A 95 3.84 7.49 -20.50
N VAL A 96 4.54 7.41 -19.36
CA VAL A 96 4.81 8.56 -18.48
C VAL A 96 6.02 9.35 -18.99
N GLN A 97 5.78 10.56 -19.51
CA GLN A 97 6.83 11.51 -19.89
C GLN A 97 7.28 12.37 -18.69
N SER A 98 7.76 11.72 -17.63
CA SER A 98 8.28 12.40 -16.43
C SER A 98 9.36 11.55 -15.74
N PRO A 99 10.34 12.17 -15.06
CA PRO A 99 11.25 11.45 -14.18
C PRO A 99 10.54 10.72 -13.03
N TYR A 100 9.40 11.25 -12.56
CA TYR A 100 8.62 10.68 -11.46
C TYR A 100 7.54 9.74 -12.00
N LEU A 101 7.37 8.60 -11.35
CA LEU A 101 6.32 7.64 -11.70
C LEU A 101 4.92 8.24 -11.50
N PHE A 102 4.75 9.12 -10.51
CA PHE A 102 3.46 9.75 -10.18
C PHE A 102 3.50 11.27 -10.38
N PRO A 103 3.57 11.77 -11.62
CA PRO A 103 3.78 13.18 -11.88
C PRO A 103 2.54 14.03 -11.56
N SER A 104 2.81 15.26 -11.12
CA SER A 104 1.85 16.35 -11.12
C SER A 104 1.49 16.78 -12.55
N ARG A 105 0.47 17.61 -12.71
CA ARG A 105 0.02 18.10 -14.03
C ARG A 105 1.12 18.78 -14.85
N LYS A 106 2.10 19.42 -14.18
CA LYS A 106 3.24 20.07 -14.84
C LYS A 106 4.38 19.11 -15.18
N GLY A 107 4.35 17.85 -14.72
CA GLY A 107 5.36 16.83 -15.04
C GLY A 107 6.70 16.94 -14.30
N GLU A 108 7.09 18.13 -13.83
CA GLU A 108 8.40 18.39 -13.20
C GLU A 108 8.55 17.84 -11.78
N ARG A 109 7.44 17.59 -11.09
CA ARG A 109 7.39 17.14 -9.69
C ARG A 109 6.34 16.05 -9.53
N PRO A 110 6.46 15.16 -8.55
CA PRO A 110 5.40 14.23 -8.24
C PRO A 110 4.17 14.97 -7.71
N ILE A 111 3.01 14.31 -7.72
CA ILE A 111 1.86 14.83 -6.97
C ILE A 111 2.19 14.95 -5.48
N THR A 112 1.47 15.82 -4.77
CA THR A 112 1.64 15.96 -3.32
C THR A 112 0.90 14.84 -2.58
N PRO A 113 1.29 14.52 -1.33
CA PRO A 113 0.51 13.63 -0.47
C PRO A 113 -0.95 14.07 -0.33
N THR A 114 -1.20 15.38 -0.26
CA THR A 114 -2.55 15.94 -0.23
C THR A 114 -3.35 15.61 -1.48
N GLN A 115 -2.71 15.66 -2.67
CA GLN A 115 -3.37 15.29 -3.91
C GLN A 115 -3.65 13.78 -3.97
N ALA A 116 -2.69 12.94 -3.55
CA ALA A 116 -2.92 11.50 -3.45
C ALA A 116 -4.09 11.18 -2.50
N TYR A 117 -4.11 11.80 -1.31
CA TYR A 117 -5.20 11.70 -0.34
C TYR A 117 -6.57 12.06 -0.96
N ARG A 118 -6.65 13.17 -1.70
CA ARG A 118 -7.89 13.61 -2.36
C ARG A 118 -8.39 12.59 -3.38
N GLN A 119 -7.51 12.06 -4.23
CA GLN A 119 -7.91 11.09 -5.26
C GLN A 119 -8.32 9.75 -4.65
N LEU A 120 -7.61 9.30 -3.62
CA LEU A 120 -7.98 8.08 -2.88
C LEU A 120 -9.32 8.23 -2.18
N ASN A 121 -9.60 9.37 -1.51
CA ASN A 121 -10.90 9.60 -0.87
C ASN A 121 -12.04 9.71 -1.90
N LYS A 122 -11.79 10.37 -3.04
CA LYS A 122 -12.77 10.44 -4.13
C LYS A 122 -13.16 9.03 -4.61
N ALA A 123 -12.19 8.15 -4.83
CA ALA A 123 -12.49 6.77 -5.23
C ALA A 123 -13.18 5.97 -4.11
N ALA A 124 -12.79 6.23 -2.86
CA ALA A 124 -13.36 5.58 -1.68
C ALA A 124 -14.86 5.87 -1.50
N GLU A 125 -15.32 7.07 -1.85
CA GLU A 125 -16.75 7.42 -1.88
C GLU A 125 -17.56 6.53 -2.82
N PHE A 126 -17.00 6.15 -3.98
CA PHE A 126 -17.66 5.22 -4.91
C PHE A 126 -17.55 3.76 -4.47
N ALA A 127 -16.44 3.40 -3.82
CA ALA A 127 -16.16 2.04 -3.39
C ALA A 127 -16.74 1.68 -2.01
N GLY A 128 -17.46 2.61 -1.36
CA GLY A 128 -17.98 2.40 -0.01
C GLY A 128 -16.89 2.16 1.04
N VAL A 129 -15.71 2.76 0.85
CA VAL A 129 -14.56 2.62 1.77
C VAL A 129 -14.46 3.85 2.64
N GLU A 130 -14.55 3.66 3.95
CA GLU A 130 -14.46 4.75 4.91
C GLU A 130 -13.03 4.93 5.45
N HIS A 131 -12.79 6.06 6.13
CA HIS A 131 -11.56 6.30 6.87
C HIS A 131 -10.26 6.22 6.04
N VAL A 132 -10.32 6.57 4.75
CA VAL A 132 -9.16 6.58 3.86
C VAL A 132 -8.23 7.76 4.14
N GLY A 133 -6.93 7.47 4.25
CA GLY A 133 -5.88 8.45 4.51
C GLY A 133 -4.52 8.08 3.92
N ASN A 134 -3.51 8.91 4.17
CA ASN A 134 -2.14 8.73 3.67
C ASN A 134 -1.48 7.41 4.10
N HIS A 135 -2.01 6.77 5.14
CA HIS A 135 -1.53 5.49 5.66
C HIS A 135 -2.37 4.29 5.23
N THR A 136 -3.53 4.48 4.59
CA THR A 136 -4.44 3.38 4.22
C THR A 136 -3.73 2.33 3.38
N LEU A 137 -2.97 2.72 2.35
CA LEU A 137 -2.27 1.74 1.48
C LEU A 137 -1.26 0.90 2.26
N ARG A 138 -0.46 1.54 3.12
CA ARG A 138 0.52 0.86 3.98
C ARG A 138 -0.13 -0.03 5.04
N LYS A 139 -1.24 0.43 5.64
CA LYS A 139 -2.02 -0.38 6.57
C LYS A 139 -2.65 -1.58 5.88
N THR A 140 -3.16 -1.39 4.66
CA THR A 140 -3.76 -2.44 3.81
C THR A 140 -2.72 -3.51 3.50
N PHE A 141 -1.54 -3.13 2.99
CA PHE A 141 -0.42 -4.06 2.82
C PHE A 141 -0.16 -4.88 4.09
N GLY A 142 -0.03 -4.19 5.24
CA GLY A 142 0.31 -4.86 6.50
C GLY A 142 -0.80 -5.79 6.99
N TYR A 143 -2.07 -5.41 6.84
CA TYR A 143 -3.22 -6.24 7.17
C TYR A 143 -3.18 -7.55 6.36
N TRP A 144 -3.12 -7.46 5.03
CA TRP A 144 -3.13 -8.63 4.16
C TRP A 144 -1.88 -9.50 4.33
N PHE A 145 -0.70 -8.90 4.50
CA PHE A 145 0.53 -9.64 4.82
C PHE A 145 0.38 -10.46 6.11
N TYR A 146 -0.13 -9.84 7.19
CA TYR A 146 -0.32 -10.54 8.46
C TYR A 146 -1.41 -11.61 8.36
N LYS A 147 -2.51 -11.37 7.64
CA LYS A 147 -3.55 -12.38 7.44
C LYS A 147 -3.02 -13.61 6.71
N ALA A 148 -2.15 -13.43 5.71
CA ALA A 148 -1.56 -14.51 4.94
C ALA A 148 -0.47 -15.29 5.70
N THR A 149 0.37 -14.61 6.49
CA THR A 149 1.58 -15.21 7.07
C THR A 149 1.50 -15.47 8.57
N LYS A 150 0.68 -14.69 9.29
CA LYS A 150 0.66 -14.58 10.75
C LYS A 150 2.01 -14.21 11.39
N ASP A 151 2.98 -13.76 10.59
CA ASP A 151 4.32 -13.38 11.07
C ASP A 151 4.40 -11.89 11.38
N ILE A 152 4.05 -11.54 12.62
CA ILE A 152 4.09 -10.16 13.10
C ILE A 152 5.51 -9.62 13.24
N ALA A 153 6.50 -10.48 13.53
CA ALA A 153 7.89 -10.05 13.72
C ALA A 153 8.52 -9.63 12.38
N MET A 154 8.27 -10.41 11.33
CA MET A 154 8.66 -10.06 9.97
C MET A 154 7.94 -8.79 9.52
N LEU A 155 6.62 -8.68 9.74
CA LEU A 155 5.88 -7.48 9.36
C LEU A 155 6.38 -6.22 10.09
N GLN A 156 6.68 -6.31 11.39
CA GLN A 156 7.28 -5.22 12.15
C GLN A 156 8.60 -4.77 11.53
N ARG A 157 9.47 -5.70 11.15
CA ARG A 157 10.74 -5.41 10.48
C ARG A 157 10.50 -4.72 9.13
N ILE A 158 9.58 -5.24 8.32
CA ILE A 158 9.20 -4.66 7.02
C ILE A 158 8.67 -3.24 7.17
N LEU A 159 7.84 -2.99 8.19
CA LEU A 159 7.23 -1.68 8.42
C LEU A 159 8.09 -0.74 9.28
N HIS A 160 9.26 -1.19 9.74
CA HIS A 160 10.16 -0.44 10.62
C HIS A 160 9.44 0.12 11.87
N HIS A 161 8.58 -0.69 12.50
CA HIS A 161 7.94 -0.33 13.77
C HIS A 161 8.79 -0.76 14.97
N SER A 162 8.65 -0.05 16.08
CA SER A 162 9.44 -0.30 17.30
C SER A 162 9.02 -1.58 18.05
N HIS A 163 7.76 -2.02 17.89
CA HIS A 163 7.23 -3.17 18.61
C HIS A 163 6.15 -3.92 17.82
N PRO A 164 5.95 -5.24 18.05
CA PRO A 164 4.87 -6.00 17.40
C PRO A 164 3.49 -5.44 17.72
N SER A 165 3.24 -5.02 18.96
CA SER A 165 1.97 -4.44 19.41
C SER A 165 1.62 -3.14 18.67
N VAL A 166 2.63 -2.30 18.38
CA VAL A 166 2.48 -1.11 17.53
C VAL A 166 2.04 -1.52 16.12
N THR A 167 2.59 -2.61 15.60
CA THR A 167 2.24 -3.12 14.27
C THR A 167 0.80 -3.63 14.23
N LEU A 168 0.39 -4.49 15.17
CA LEU A 168 -0.98 -5.03 15.26
C LEU A 168 -2.02 -3.90 15.34
N ARG A 169 -1.79 -2.91 16.22
CA ARG A 169 -2.66 -1.72 16.33
C ARG A 169 -2.65 -0.92 15.03
N TYR A 170 -1.49 -0.74 14.40
CA TYR A 170 -1.37 0.01 13.16
C TYR A 170 -2.21 -0.58 12.02
N ILE A 171 -2.15 -1.91 11.84
CA ILE A 171 -2.93 -2.64 10.84
C ILE A 171 -4.35 -3.00 11.32
N GLY A 172 -4.73 -2.52 12.51
CA GLY A 172 -6.07 -2.63 13.07
C GLY A 172 -6.54 -4.08 13.26
N ILE A 173 -5.64 -4.96 13.71
CA ILE A 173 -5.99 -6.28 14.24
C ILE A 173 -6.57 -6.07 15.63
N THR A 174 -7.79 -6.53 15.86
CA THR A 174 -8.53 -6.30 17.10
C THR A 174 -8.37 -7.46 18.08
N GLU A 175 -8.71 -7.20 19.35
CA GLU A 175 -8.85 -8.26 20.36
C GLU A 175 -9.91 -9.29 19.95
N GLU A 176 -10.93 -8.89 19.20
CA GLU A 176 -11.95 -9.79 18.66
C GLU A 176 -11.36 -10.83 17.69
N GLU A 177 -10.50 -10.41 16.76
CA GLU A 177 -9.79 -11.36 15.88
C GLU A 177 -8.90 -12.32 16.69
N THR A 178 -8.29 -11.84 17.78
CA THR A 178 -7.49 -12.66 18.69
C THR A 178 -8.38 -13.68 19.42
N ASN A 179 -9.52 -13.23 19.94
CA ASN A 179 -10.48 -14.07 20.66
C ASN A 179 -11.11 -15.14 19.75
N ASN A 180 -11.38 -14.82 18.49
CA ASN A 180 -11.89 -15.79 17.52
C ASN A 180 -10.87 -16.90 17.22
N VAL A 181 -9.57 -16.56 17.15
CA VAL A 181 -8.50 -17.57 17.05
C VAL A 181 -8.46 -18.41 18.32
N LEU A 182 -8.47 -17.79 19.51
CA LEU A 182 -8.41 -18.53 20.77
C LEU A 182 -9.60 -19.47 20.99
N LYS A 183 -10.81 -19.11 20.53
CA LYS A 183 -12.02 -19.96 20.61
C LYS A 183 -11.91 -21.23 19.77
N THR A 184 -11.21 -21.16 18.65
CA THR A 184 -11.08 -22.27 17.69
C THR A 184 -9.77 -23.04 17.88
N PHE A 185 -8.82 -22.46 18.62
CA PHE A 185 -7.55 -23.09 18.90
C PHE A 185 -7.70 -24.21 19.94
N SER A 186 -7.39 -25.43 19.52
CA SER A 186 -7.17 -26.56 20.41
C SER A 186 -5.80 -27.16 20.14
N VAL A 187 -5.06 -27.46 21.19
CA VAL A 187 -3.82 -28.26 21.08
C VAL A 187 -4.16 -29.72 20.75
N PHE A 188 -5.33 -30.18 21.17
CA PHE A 188 -5.82 -31.53 20.95
C PHE A 188 -6.91 -31.48 19.88
N HIS A 189 -6.54 -31.79 18.64
CA HIS A 189 -7.51 -31.98 17.58
C HIS A 189 -8.09 -33.38 17.76
N SER A 190 -9.41 -33.49 17.96
CA SER A 190 -10.08 -34.79 17.87
C SER A 190 -9.82 -35.33 16.47
N SER A 191 -9.25 -36.53 16.41
CA SER A 191 -8.87 -37.23 15.18
C SER A 191 -10.08 -37.53 14.31
#